data_AF-A0AB33B642-F1
#
_entry.id   AF-A0AB33B642-F1
#
_cell.length_a   1.000
_cell.length_b   1.000
_cell.length_c   1.000
_cell.angle_alpha   90.00
_cell.angle_beta   90.00
_cell.angle_gamma   90.00
#
_symmetry.space_group_name_H-M   'P 1'
#
loop_
_entity.id
_entity.type
_entity.pdbx_description
1 polymer ?
#
loop_
_entity_poly.entity_id
_entity_poly.type
_entity_poly.pdbx_seq_one_letter_code
_entity_poly.pdbx_strand_id
1 'polypeptide(L)'
;MKYENFEVLGSYSVREGGYINFSMGKNLELGTEINTYIHELFHMYLTNCSNLGFLLLLFERECSFALEAEDELHYNKIRELSEMIFNRTIDVQEIYANNQELLWIEDKFDADLKRKSFEHKPKKYQDYCNEMSVITNNENLNNGEKRYWIEKICLHALNIQISSDEFLNALKSRQKLDEYFSEENHPKTRLNIALGKYCRNENFEEAVEVNPYKFFSKIKDLGIIKHFNMRLPGWDQIATIMNNKDILNQINIKEFNELTQKRMDEKVKLFDFYNLQVEEVDDISDHLDFGVFAIKNCENLTNKENFYFITETSIDTIPSYVSDQAPYHFLSNPEIKVIGISSNEFDIINMKPSYIDIKETPVVVLVESYTDAKEIINKILLEGELYIGDLYDQSMNNFSTVLFFRERTEPKIIFVFPTLKKLLIRLVKELGIESVLVYSNNEQFIKTISVFGNEVELLKFARWIFSFILKSSCRFTVLEDSATKMSFDLTKLLSNVIMKIRIPDYYNKWAALPTKKTVGEPYYALMEFDNENNTGAFKAINEKTIIFFYNKSDALNHKKSLLKNKSMSDKLEVVGIDRHYWNAVKKHFLDIHLNIFICYDARGNIGELIDLKKLDGFINNTHRV
;
A
#
# COMPACT_ATOMS: atom_id res chain seq x y z
N MET A 1 -23.35 -3.78 -19.02
CA MET A 1 -23.67 -5.15 -19.47
C MET A 1 -23.31 -6.08 -18.33
N LYS A 2 -24.25 -6.86 -17.78
CA LYS A 2 -23.97 -7.86 -16.73
C LYS A 2 -23.31 -9.06 -17.40
N TYR A 3 -21.99 -9.16 -17.32
CA TYR A 3 -21.29 -10.42 -17.55
C TYR A 3 -21.71 -11.41 -16.45
N GLU A 4 -21.84 -12.69 -16.78
CA GLU A 4 -21.99 -13.77 -15.80
C GLU A 4 -21.04 -13.53 -14.62
N ASN A 5 -21.52 -13.69 -13.39
CA ASN A 5 -20.77 -13.43 -12.14
C ASN A 5 -19.51 -14.32 -12.07
N PHE A 6 -18.47 -13.96 -12.81
CA PHE A 6 -17.12 -14.42 -12.56
C PHE A 6 -16.55 -13.53 -11.46
N GLU A 7 -16.20 -14.16 -10.36
CA GLU A 7 -15.60 -13.47 -9.24
C GLU A 7 -14.17 -13.06 -9.64
N VAL A 8 -13.98 -11.77 -9.91
CA VAL A 8 -12.68 -11.23 -10.36
C VAL A 8 -11.68 -11.31 -9.20
N LEU A 9 -10.66 -12.17 -9.33
CA LEU A 9 -9.63 -12.39 -8.31
C LEU A 9 -8.50 -11.36 -8.38
N GLY A 10 -8.25 -10.79 -9.55
CA GLY A 10 -7.32 -9.71 -9.80
C GLY A 10 -7.73 -8.96 -11.06
N SER A 11 -7.20 -7.75 -11.23
CA SER A 11 -7.46 -6.97 -12.43
C SER A 11 -6.34 -5.97 -12.70
N TYR A 12 -5.83 -5.94 -13.92
CA TYR A 12 -5.01 -4.87 -14.42
C TYR A 12 -5.87 -3.67 -14.87
N SER A 13 -5.55 -2.50 -14.36
CA SER A 13 -6.16 -1.22 -14.72
C SER A 13 -5.12 -0.32 -15.37
N VAL A 14 -5.49 0.36 -16.47
CA VAL A 14 -4.61 1.33 -17.15
C VAL A 14 -4.46 2.66 -16.38
N ARG A 15 -5.24 2.85 -15.31
CA ARG A 15 -5.27 4.06 -14.49
C ARG A 15 -3.97 4.28 -13.72
N GLU A 16 -3.69 5.53 -13.36
CA GLU A 16 -2.48 5.94 -12.61
C GLU A 16 -1.16 5.47 -13.28
N GLY A 17 -1.17 5.36 -14.62
CA GLY A 17 -0.07 4.79 -15.40
C GLY A 17 0.08 3.26 -15.29
N GLY A 18 -1.01 2.53 -15.07
CA GLY A 18 -1.05 1.08 -14.99
C GLY A 18 -0.87 0.57 -13.56
N TYR A 19 -1.89 -0.08 -12.99
CA TYR A 19 -1.79 -0.78 -11.71
C TYR A 19 -2.50 -2.14 -11.71
N ILE A 20 -2.02 -3.02 -10.85
CA ILE A 20 -2.58 -4.36 -10.65
C ILE A 20 -3.36 -4.32 -9.34
N ASN A 21 -4.67 -4.49 -9.41
CA ASN A 21 -5.50 -4.70 -8.24
C ASN A 21 -5.61 -6.20 -7.94
N PHE A 22 -5.58 -6.55 -6.66
CA PHE A 22 -5.54 -7.92 -6.22
C PHE A 22 -6.45 -8.11 -5.01
N SER A 23 -7.44 -9.00 -5.13
CA SER A 23 -8.35 -9.30 -4.02
C SER A 23 -7.66 -10.20 -2.98
N MET A 24 -7.10 -9.59 -1.94
CA MET A 24 -6.29 -10.31 -0.95
C MET A 24 -7.05 -11.45 -0.25
N GLY A 25 -8.32 -11.21 0.14
CA GLY A 25 -9.13 -12.18 0.88
C GLY A 25 -9.43 -13.45 0.09
N LYS A 26 -10.01 -13.31 -1.10
CA LYS A 26 -10.41 -14.46 -1.94
C LYS A 26 -9.23 -15.26 -2.43
N ASN A 27 -8.14 -14.59 -2.84
CA ASN A 27 -6.95 -15.32 -3.27
C ASN A 27 -6.32 -16.12 -2.12
N LEU A 28 -6.33 -15.62 -0.88
CA LEU A 28 -5.84 -16.35 0.30
C LEU A 28 -6.74 -17.54 0.68
N GLU A 29 -8.05 -17.42 0.46
CA GLU A 29 -9.00 -18.51 0.65
C GLU A 29 -8.75 -19.64 -0.35
N LEU A 30 -8.56 -19.28 -1.63
CA LEU A 30 -8.40 -20.22 -2.75
C LEU A 30 -6.96 -20.69 -2.97
N GLY A 31 -5.96 -20.03 -2.38
CA GLY A 31 -4.53 -20.31 -2.61
C GLY A 31 -4.06 -19.95 -4.03
N THR A 32 -4.68 -18.94 -4.66
CA THR A 32 -4.46 -18.56 -6.06
C THR A 32 -3.54 -17.35 -6.22
N GLU A 33 -2.89 -16.90 -5.15
CA GLU A 33 -2.27 -15.58 -5.12
C GLU A 33 -1.16 -15.40 -6.15
N ILE A 34 -0.30 -16.41 -6.25
CA ILE A 34 0.83 -16.39 -7.19
C ILE A 34 0.30 -16.37 -8.62
N ASN A 35 -0.70 -17.20 -8.94
CA ASN A 35 -1.23 -17.33 -10.29
C ASN A 35 -1.89 -16.03 -10.75
N THR A 36 -2.78 -15.48 -9.93
CA THR A 36 -3.45 -14.19 -10.21
C THR A 36 -2.40 -13.09 -10.38
N TYR A 37 -1.41 -13.01 -9.51
CA TYR A 37 -0.36 -12.00 -9.63
C TYR A 37 0.46 -12.11 -10.93
N ILE A 38 0.89 -13.33 -11.29
CA ILE A 38 1.65 -13.56 -12.53
C ILE A 38 0.79 -13.25 -13.76
N HIS A 39 -0.49 -13.61 -13.72
CA HIS A 39 -1.44 -13.30 -14.78
C HIS A 39 -1.55 -11.78 -15.03
N GLU A 40 -1.81 -11.01 -13.97
CA GLU A 40 -1.95 -9.55 -14.08
C GLU A 40 -0.63 -8.85 -14.45
N LEU A 41 0.51 -9.40 -14.05
CA LEU A 41 1.81 -8.91 -14.53
C LEU A 41 1.94 -9.03 -16.05
N PHE A 42 1.44 -10.11 -16.65
CA PHE A 42 1.51 -10.27 -18.10
C PHE A 42 0.60 -9.29 -18.85
N HIS A 43 -0.56 -8.94 -18.29
CA HIS A 43 -1.37 -7.83 -18.81
C HIS A 43 -0.62 -6.50 -18.76
N MET A 44 0.01 -6.20 -17.63
CA MET A 44 0.80 -4.98 -17.47
C MET A 44 1.99 -4.95 -18.44
N TYR A 45 2.70 -6.06 -18.59
CA TYR A 45 3.83 -6.18 -19.51
C TYR A 45 3.42 -5.91 -20.96
N LEU A 46 2.39 -6.61 -21.45
CA LEU A 46 1.95 -6.45 -22.84
C LEU A 46 1.42 -5.04 -23.12
N THR A 47 0.76 -4.43 -22.14
CA THR A 47 0.32 -3.03 -22.25
C THR A 47 1.50 -2.07 -22.34
N ASN A 48 2.53 -2.25 -21.52
CA ASN A 48 3.72 -1.40 -21.53
C ASN A 48 4.60 -1.57 -22.78
N CYS A 49 4.52 -2.73 -23.44
CA CYS A 49 5.34 -3.07 -24.60
C CYS A 49 4.62 -2.93 -25.96
N SER A 50 3.35 -2.51 -25.98
CA SER A 50 2.58 -2.40 -27.23
C SER A 50 2.16 -0.97 -27.58
N ASN A 51 2.03 -0.66 -28.88
CA ASN A 51 1.64 0.66 -29.36
C ASN A 51 0.22 1.06 -28.90
N LEU A 52 -0.74 0.13 -28.95
CA LEU A 52 -2.09 0.39 -28.46
C LEU A 52 -2.12 0.51 -26.92
N GLY A 53 -1.31 -0.25 -26.20
CA GLY A 53 -1.17 -0.10 -24.75
C GLY A 53 -0.56 1.24 -24.35
N PHE A 54 0.49 1.68 -25.04
CA PHE A 54 1.06 3.02 -24.91
C PHE A 54 0.01 4.12 -25.12
N LEU A 55 -0.85 3.97 -26.14
CA LEU A 55 -1.92 4.94 -26.41
C LEU A 55 -2.98 4.98 -25.30
N LEU A 56 -3.35 3.82 -24.73
CA LEU A 56 -4.26 3.75 -23.58
C LEU A 56 -3.68 4.49 -22.36
N LEU A 57 -2.40 4.28 -22.06
CA LEU A 57 -1.72 4.98 -20.97
C LEU A 57 -1.63 6.50 -21.22
N LEU A 58 -1.42 6.91 -22.48
CA LEU A 58 -1.44 8.33 -22.84
C LEU A 58 -2.83 8.96 -22.66
N PHE A 59 -3.88 8.27 -23.13
CA PHE A 59 -5.25 8.73 -23.01
C PHE A 59 -5.71 8.81 -21.55
N GLU A 60 -5.27 7.87 -20.72
CA GLU A 60 -5.50 7.93 -19.28
C GLU A 60 -4.89 9.19 -18.66
N ARG A 61 -3.63 9.51 -18.98
CA ARG A 61 -2.99 10.74 -18.51
C ARG A 61 -3.69 12.00 -19.00
N GLU A 62 -4.10 12.02 -20.27
CA GLU A 62 -4.88 13.13 -20.81
C GLU A 62 -6.22 13.31 -20.08
N CYS A 63 -6.92 12.22 -19.78
CA CYS A 63 -8.14 12.28 -18.99
C CYS A 63 -7.90 12.91 -17.61
N SER A 64 -6.85 12.50 -16.91
CA SER A 64 -6.50 13.08 -15.59
C SER A 64 -6.20 14.57 -15.69
N PHE A 65 -5.41 15.01 -16.67
CA PHE A 65 -5.14 16.44 -16.88
C PHE A 65 -6.38 17.22 -17.36
N ALA A 66 -7.27 16.61 -18.13
CA ALA A 66 -8.52 17.23 -18.55
C ALA A 66 -9.47 17.45 -17.36
N LEU A 67 -9.51 16.52 -16.40
CA LEU A 67 -10.25 16.69 -15.15
C LEU A 67 -9.68 17.84 -14.30
N GLU A 68 -8.35 17.88 -14.13
CA GLU A 68 -7.67 18.99 -13.44
C GLU A 68 -7.94 20.35 -14.10
N ALA A 69 -8.07 20.37 -15.43
CA ALA A 69 -8.38 21.57 -16.21
C ALA A 69 -9.88 21.86 -16.37
N GLU A 70 -10.76 21.08 -15.72
CA GLU A 70 -12.22 21.19 -15.82
C GLU A 70 -12.79 21.10 -17.27
N ASP A 71 -12.12 20.37 -18.17
CA ASP A 71 -12.51 20.19 -19.58
C ASP A 71 -13.32 18.89 -19.79
N GLU A 72 -14.55 18.87 -19.30
CA GLU A 72 -15.42 17.68 -19.33
C GLU A 72 -15.70 17.14 -20.75
N LEU A 73 -15.81 18.03 -21.75
CA LEU A 73 -16.06 17.63 -23.13
C LEU A 73 -14.85 16.87 -23.70
N HIS A 74 -13.65 17.35 -23.42
CA HIS A 74 -12.43 16.66 -23.83
C HIS A 74 -12.25 15.35 -23.07
N TYR A 75 -12.43 15.36 -21.75
CA TYR A 75 -12.38 14.17 -20.91
C TYR A 75 -13.28 13.05 -21.46
N ASN A 76 -14.56 13.36 -21.71
CA ASN A 76 -15.52 12.36 -22.21
C ASN A 76 -15.13 11.82 -23.59
N LYS A 77 -14.62 12.68 -24.48
CA LYS A 77 -14.14 12.25 -25.80
C LYS A 77 -12.97 11.27 -25.68
N ILE A 78 -11.97 11.57 -24.86
CA ILE A 78 -10.78 10.72 -24.70
C ILE A 78 -11.13 9.42 -23.99
N ARG A 79 -11.99 9.48 -22.97
CA ARG A 79 -12.52 8.28 -22.29
C ARG A 79 -13.23 7.35 -23.27
N GLU A 80 -14.10 7.88 -24.14
CA GLU A 80 -14.81 7.07 -25.12
C GLU A 80 -13.86 6.40 -26.13
N LEU A 81 -12.84 7.10 -26.61
CA LEU A 81 -11.81 6.52 -27.48
C LEU A 81 -10.98 5.46 -26.74
N SER A 82 -10.64 5.71 -25.48
CA SER A 82 -9.88 4.77 -24.63
C SER A 82 -10.65 3.49 -24.37
N GLU A 83 -11.92 3.58 -23.95
CA GLU A 83 -12.82 2.43 -23.75
C GLU A 83 -12.93 1.58 -25.04
N MET A 84 -13.01 2.25 -26.19
CA MET A 84 -13.07 1.58 -27.47
C MET A 84 -11.79 0.80 -27.79
N ILE A 85 -10.61 1.42 -27.64
CA ILE A 85 -9.33 0.73 -27.87
C ILE A 85 -9.20 -0.43 -26.90
N PHE A 86 -9.48 -0.22 -25.61
CA PHE A 86 -9.42 -1.25 -24.58
C PHE A 86 -10.25 -2.48 -24.97
N ASN A 87 -11.52 -2.28 -25.32
CA ASN A 87 -12.43 -3.35 -25.74
C ASN A 87 -11.93 -4.13 -26.98
N ARG A 88 -11.22 -3.47 -27.90
CA ARG A 88 -10.65 -4.12 -29.09
C ARG A 88 -9.37 -4.90 -28.78
N THR A 89 -8.68 -4.56 -27.69
CA THR A 89 -7.42 -5.23 -27.27
C THR A 89 -7.61 -6.37 -26.27
N ILE A 90 -8.74 -6.41 -25.55
CA ILE A 90 -8.94 -7.30 -24.40
C ILE A 90 -8.74 -8.78 -24.73
N ASP A 91 -9.24 -9.26 -25.88
CA ASP A 91 -9.07 -10.67 -26.24
C ASP A 91 -7.59 -11.03 -26.44
N VAL A 92 -6.81 -10.15 -27.08
CA VAL A 92 -5.37 -10.39 -27.29
C VAL A 92 -4.62 -10.37 -25.96
N GLN A 93 -4.98 -9.45 -25.06
CA GLN A 93 -4.45 -9.36 -23.71
C GLN A 93 -4.70 -10.64 -22.91
N GLU A 94 -5.93 -11.16 -22.95
CA GLU A 94 -6.32 -12.39 -22.25
C GLU A 94 -5.64 -13.64 -22.84
N ILE A 95 -5.55 -13.75 -24.17
CA ILE A 95 -4.81 -14.84 -24.82
C ILE A 95 -3.35 -14.83 -24.38
N TYR A 96 -2.72 -13.66 -24.37
CA TYR A 96 -1.34 -13.54 -23.93
C TYR A 96 -1.17 -13.94 -22.47
N ALA A 97 -1.90 -13.31 -21.54
CA ALA A 97 -1.74 -13.52 -20.12
C ALA A 97 -2.01 -14.97 -19.70
N ASN A 98 -3.10 -15.58 -20.18
CA ASN A 98 -3.43 -16.96 -19.85
C ASN A 98 -2.38 -17.97 -20.35
N ASN A 99 -1.88 -17.80 -21.58
CA ASN A 99 -0.89 -18.72 -22.12
C ASN A 99 0.48 -18.55 -21.44
N GLN A 100 0.89 -17.31 -21.15
CA GLN A 100 2.14 -17.04 -20.43
C GLN A 100 2.10 -17.57 -18.99
N GLU A 101 0.97 -17.38 -18.29
CA GLU A 101 0.73 -17.91 -16.95
C GLU A 101 0.89 -19.44 -16.91
N LEU A 102 0.22 -20.17 -17.82
CA LEU A 102 0.27 -21.63 -17.85
C LEU A 102 1.69 -22.16 -18.16
N LEU A 103 2.40 -21.54 -19.10
CA LEU A 103 3.79 -21.91 -19.40
C LEU A 103 4.73 -21.59 -18.24
N TRP A 104 4.50 -20.47 -17.53
CA TRP A 104 5.26 -20.12 -16.34
C TRP A 104 5.04 -21.12 -15.20
N ILE A 105 3.80 -21.57 -15.00
CA ILE A 105 3.47 -22.60 -14.00
C ILE A 105 4.22 -23.89 -14.30
N GLU A 106 4.25 -24.33 -15.55
CA GLU A 106 4.97 -25.54 -15.95
C GLU A 106 6.49 -25.41 -15.75
N ASP A 107 7.06 -24.23 -16.02
CA ASP A 107 8.49 -23.95 -15.80
C ASP A 107 8.91 -23.94 -14.32
N LYS A 108 8.01 -23.50 -13.42
CA LYS A 108 8.31 -23.31 -12.00
C LYS A 108 7.89 -24.46 -11.11
N PHE A 109 6.85 -25.19 -11.52
CA PHE A 109 6.30 -26.32 -10.80
C PHE A 109 6.41 -27.56 -11.69
N ASP A 110 5.33 -27.96 -12.33
CA ASP A 110 5.27 -29.13 -13.21
C ASP A 110 4.07 -29.07 -14.16
N ALA A 111 4.03 -30.01 -15.11
CA ALA A 111 2.96 -30.13 -16.10
C ALA A 111 1.60 -30.52 -15.49
N ASP A 112 1.59 -31.23 -14.35
CA ASP A 112 0.36 -31.62 -13.66
C ASP A 112 -0.35 -30.41 -13.05
N LEU A 113 0.40 -29.49 -12.44
CA LEU A 113 -0.13 -28.24 -11.90
C LEU A 113 -0.66 -27.34 -13.01
N LYS A 114 0.05 -27.26 -14.15
CA LYS A 114 -0.43 -26.55 -15.35
C LYS A 114 -1.76 -27.11 -15.83
N ARG A 115 -1.88 -28.43 -15.95
CA ARG A 115 -3.13 -29.09 -16.38
C ARG A 115 -4.28 -28.78 -15.43
N LYS A 116 -4.05 -28.91 -14.11
CA LYS A 116 -5.05 -28.54 -13.10
C LYS A 116 -5.45 -27.07 -13.24
N SER A 117 -4.50 -26.14 -13.35
CA SER A 117 -4.80 -24.71 -13.52
C SER A 117 -5.67 -24.45 -14.75
N PHE A 118 -5.35 -25.08 -15.89
CA PHE A 118 -6.17 -24.99 -17.10
C PHE A 118 -7.59 -25.54 -16.92
N GLU A 119 -7.74 -26.73 -16.33
CA GLU A 119 -9.04 -27.38 -16.13
C GLU A 119 -9.98 -26.59 -15.20
N HIS A 120 -9.42 -25.83 -14.24
CA HIS A 120 -10.20 -25.00 -13.31
C HIS A 120 -10.57 -23.63 -13.89
N LYS A 121 -9.97 -23.20 -15.01
CA LYS A 121 -10.32 -21.93 -15.65
C LYS A 121 -11.73 -21.99 -16.24
N PRO A 122 -12.49 -20.88 -16.26
CA PRO A 122 -13.75 -20.81 -16.98
C PRO A 122 -13.60 -21.14 -18.47
N LYS A 123 -14.68 -21.60 -19.11
CA LYS A 123 -14.65 -22.01 -20.53
C LYS A 123 -14.05 -20.94 -21.46
N LYS A 124 -14.45 -19.67 -21.28
CA LYS A 124 -13.92 -18.55 -22.07
C LYS A 124 -12.40 -18.39 -21.94
N TYR A 125 -11.85 -18.61 -20.74
CA TYR A 125 -10.41 -18.53 -20.47
C TYR A 125 -9.66 -19.77 -21.00
N GLN A 126 -10.31 -20.94 -20.98
CA GLN A 126 -9.79 -22.13 -21.69
C GLN A 126 -9.73 -21.88 -23.20
N ASP A 127 -10.75 -21.25 -23.78
CA ASP A 127 -10.78 -20.89 -25.20
C ASP A 127 -9.60 -19.97 -25.55
N TYR A 128 -9.30 -18.95 -24.72
CA TYR A 128 -8.12 -18.09 -24.89
C TYR A 128 -6.79 -18.85 -24.87
N CYS A 129 -6.64 -19.86 -24.02
CA CYS A 129 -5.47 -20.74 -24.02
C CYS A 129 -5.38 -21.56 -25.31
N ASN A 130 -6.51 -22.12 -25.74
CA ASN A 130 -6.58 -23.00 -26.91
C ASN A 130 -6.23 -22.30 -28.22
N GLU A 131 -6.37 -20.97 -28.30
CA GLU A 131 -5.97 -20.21 -29.49
C GLU A 131 -4.48 -20.33 -29.83
N MET A 132 -3.63 -20.52 -28.82
CA MET A 132 -2.19 -20.69 -29.01
C MET A 132 -1.77 -22.17 -28.94
N SER A 133 -2.72 -23.11 -29.02
CA SER A 133 -2.48 -24.56 -28.93
C SER A 133 -1.43 -25.06 -29.91
N VAL A 134 -1.38 -24.49 -31.13
CA VAL A 134 -0.38 -24.85 -32.15
C VAL A 134 1.05 -24.57 -31.68
N ILE A 135 1.25 -23.59 -30.80
CA ILE A 135 2.55 -23.27 -30.19
C ILE A 135 2.72 -24.06 -28.89
N THR A 136 1.73 -24.04 -28.00
CA THR A 136 1.86 -24.63 -26.66
C THR A 136 2.04 -26.15 -26.70
N ASN A 137 1.44 -26.81 -27.69
CA ASN A 137 1.50 -28.26 -27.89
C ASN A 137 2.63 -28.68 -28.83
N ASN A 138 3.45 -27.75 -29.33
CA ASN A 138 4.59 -28.08 -30.16
C ASN A 138 5.70 -28.71 -29.29
N GLU A 139 5.94 -30.01 -29.46
CA GLU A 139 6.94 -30.78 -28.72
C GLU A 139 8.39 -30.40 -29.08
N ASN A 140 8.61 -29.77 -30.24
CA ASN A 140 9.94 -29.33 -30.66
C ASN A 140 10.39 -28.01 -30.01
N LEU A 141 9.47 -27.31 -29.34
CA LEU A 141 9.77 -26.04 -28.67
C LEU A 141 9.89 -26.26 -27.17
N ASN A 142 10.93 -25.67 -26.57
CA ASN A 142 10.96 -25.51 -25.12
C ASN A 142 10.02 -24.38 -24.68
N ASN A 143 9.73 -24.29 -23.38
CA ASN A 143 8.80 -23.29 -22.85
C ASN A 143 9.25 -21.85 -23.08
N GLY A 144 10.56 -21.57 -23.04
CA GLY A 144 11.09 -20.25 -23.39
C GLY A 144 10.78 -19.85 -24.84
N GLU A 145 10.95 -20.78 -25.77
CA GLU A 145 10.63 -20.58 -27.19
C GLU A 145 9.11 -20.43 -27.40
N LYS A 146 8.29 -21.23 -26.72
CA LYS A 146 6.82 -21.10 -26.75
C LYS A 146 6.38 -19.72 -26.30
N ARG A 147 6.91 -19.26 -25.16
CA ARG A 147 6.62 -17.93 -24.60
C ARG A 147 7.05 -16.82 -25.56
N TYR A 148 8.21 -16.95 -26.18
CA TYR A 148 8.71 -16.00 -27.20
C TYR A 148 7.76 -15.89 -28.40
N TRP A 149 7.32 -17.03 -28.98
CA TRP A 149 6.43 -17.01 -30.14
C TRP A 149 5.04 -16.45 -29.83
N ILE A 150 4.48 -16.79 -28.66
CA ILE A 150 3.21 -16.23 -28.20
C ILE A 150 3.33 -14.70 -28.03
N GLU A 151 4.40 -14.23 -27.38
CA GLU A 151 4.66 -12.81 -27.20
C GLU A 151 4.76 -12.07 -28.53
N LYS A 152 5.56 -12.61 -29.46
CA LYS A 152 5.75 -12.08 -30.81
C LYS A 152 4.43 -11.91 -31.58
N ILE A 153 3.56 -12.92 -31.52
CA ILE A 153 2.26 -12.87 -32.20
C ILE A 153 1.33 -11.83 -31.56
N CYS A 154 1.28 -11.77 -30.22
CA CYS A 154 0.43 -10.83 -29.51
C CYS A 154 0.93 -9.38 -29.68
N LEU A 155 2.25 -9.16 -29.68
CA LEU A 155 2.84 -7.85 -29.99
C LEU A 155 2.54 -7.42 -31.42
N HIS A 156 2.66 -8.30 -32.41
CA HIS A 156 2.27 -7.97 -33.79
C HIS A 156 0.80 -7.52 -33.91
N ALA A 157 -0.09 -8.16 -33.15
CA ALA A 157 -1.50 -7.84 -33.11
C ALA A 157 -1.78 -6.45 -32.53
N LEU A 158 -1.02 -6.03 -31.51
CA LEU A 158 -1.20 -4.75 -30.81
C LEU A 158 -0.31 -3.60 -31.34
N ASN A 159 0.77 -3.91 -32.05
CA ASN A 159 1.69 -2.94 -32.64
C ASN A 159 1.22 -2.48 -34.01
N ILE A 160 0.11 -1.73 -34.03
CA ILE A 160 -0.34 -1.04 -35.24
C ILE A 160 0.52 0.20 -35.52
N GLN A 161 0.48 0.71 -36.76
CA GLN A 161 1.16 1.96 -37.12
C GLN A 161 0.42 3.18 -36.59
N ILE A 162 0.57 3.49 -35.30
CA ILE A 162 -0.15 4.60 -34.64
C ILE A 162 0.23 5.99 -35.19
N SER A 163 1.32 6.10 -35.95
CA SER A 163 1.73 7.36 -36.61
C SER A 163 1.18 7.53 -38.03
N SER A 164 0.43 6.54 -38.55
CA SER A 164 -0.18 6.64 -39.88
C SER A 164 -1.25 7.74 -39.90
N ASP A 165 -1.37 8.42 -41.04
CA ASP A 165 -2.41 9.45 -41.19
C ASP A 165 -3.83 8.83 -41.16
N GLU A 166 -3.94 7.55 -41.56
CA GLU A 166 -5.18 6.76 -41.45
C GLU A 166 -5.62 6.60 -39.99
N PHE A 167 -4.74 6.11 -39.13
CA PHE A 167 -5.05 5.90 -37.71
C PHE A 167 -5.27 7.22 -36.98
N LEU A 168 -4.44 8.23 -37.25
CA LEU A 168 -4.62 9.56 -36.67
C LEU A 168 -5.94 10.22 -37.09
N ASN A 169 -6.42 9.96 -38.32
CA ASN A 169 -7.75 10.38 -38.74
C ASN A 169 -8.86 9.58 -38.03
N ALA A 170 -8.62 8.30 -37.73
CA ALA A 170 -9.54 7.45 -36.98
C ALA A 170 -9.78 7.98 -35.55
N LEU A 171 -8.73 8.45 -34.87
CA LEU A 171 -8.81 9.03 -33.52
C LEU A 171 -9.62 10.33 -33.41
N LYS A 172 -10.08 10.93 -34.51
CA LYS A 172 -10.88 12.16 -34.46
C LYS A 172 -12.28 11.95 -33.85
N SER A 173 -12.81 10.73 -33.91
CA SER A 173 -14.16 10.39 -33.42
C SER A 173 -14.30 8.88 -33.23
N ARG A 174 -15.17 8.45 -32.30
CA ARG A 174 -15.50 7.03 -32.08
C ARG A 174 -15.90 6.29 -33.35
N GLN A 175 -16.75 6.88 -34.19
CA GLN A 175 -17.23 6.22 -35.42
C GLN A 175 -16.07 5.84 -36.35
N LYS A 176 -15.18 6.79 -36.65
CA LYS A 176 -14.02 6.52 -37.51
C LYS A 176 -13.05 5.50 -36.90
N LEU A 177 -12.93 5.48 -35.58
CA LEU A 177 -12.13 4.47 -34.89
C LEU A 177 -12.76 3.08 -34.99
N ASP A 178 -14.10 2.98 -35.02
CA ASP A 178 -14.81 1.73 -35.29
C ASP A 178 -14.57 1.20 -36.69
N GLU A 179 -14.70 2.09 -37.67
CA GLU A 179 -14.42 1.80 -39.09
C GLU A 179 -12.96 1.37 -39.28
N TYR A 180 -12.02 2.01 -38.59
CA TYR A 180 -10.62 1.58 -38.63
C TYR A 180 -10.44 0.17 -38.09
N PHE A 181 -11.12 -0.20 -37.00
CA PHE A 181 -11.01 -1.53 -36.39
C PHE A 181 -11.98 -2.57 -36.97
N SER A 182 -12.78 -2.30 -38.00
CA SER A 182 -13.78 -3.27 -38.50
C SER A 182 -13.22 -4.36 -39.42
N GLU A 183 -11.99 -4.20 -39.92
CA GLU A 183 -11.40 -5.11 -40.92
C GLU A 183 -10.04 -5.69 -40.46
N GLU A 184 -9.02 -5.66 -41.33
CA GLU A 184 -7.69 -6.25 -41.10
C GLU A 184 -6.93 -5.63 -39.93
N ASN A 185 -7.31 -4.41 -39.54
CA ASN A 185 -6.70 -3.65 -38.45
C ASN A 185 -7.22 -4.05 -37.06
N HIS A 186 -8.29 -4.84 -36.94
CA HIS A 186 -8.77 -5.34 -35.65
C HIS A 186 -7.67 -6.18 -34.98
N PRO A 187 -7.31 -5.94 -33.69
CA PRO A 187 -6.23 -6.68 -33.02
C PRO A 187 -6.39 -8.19 -33.10
N LYS A 188 -7.61 -8.69 -32.88
CA LYS A 188 -7.95 -10.12 -33.06
C LYS A 188 -7.69 -10.66 -34.46
N THR A 189 -8.08 -9.92 -35.51
CA THR A 189 -7.85 -10.33 -36.90
C THR A 189 -6.35 -10.37 -37.20
N ARG A 190 -5.60 -9.36 -36.76
CA ARG A 190 -4.13 -9.33 -36.87
C ARG A 190 -3.47 -10.50 -36.16
N LEU A 191 -3.94 -10.86 -34.97
CA LEU A 191 -3.47 -12.04 -34.22
C LEU A 191 -3.66 -13.33 -35.04
N ASN A 192 -4.86 -13.53 -35.60
CA ASN A 192 -5.17 -14.70 -36.43
C ASN A 192 -4.31 -14.76 -37.70
N ILE A 193 -4.06 -13.62 -38.33
CA ILE A 193 -3.18 -13.52 -39.51
C ILE A 193 -1.74 -13.90 -39.13
N ALA A 194 -1.21 -13.35 -38.03
CA ALA A 194 0.14 -13.65 -37.55
C ALA A 194 0.30 -15.12 -37.16
N LEU A 195 -0.69 -15.70 -36.47
CA LEU A 195 -0.70 -17.13 -36.15
C LEU A 195 -0.73 -17.98 -37.43
N GLY A 196 -1.52 -17.60 -38.43
CA GLY A 196 -1.56 -18.27 -39.72
C GLY A 196 -0.22 -18.22 -40.46
N LYS A 197 0.50 -17.08 -40.40
CA LYS A 197 1.86 -16.94 -40.95
C LYS A 197 2.86 -17.80 -40.20
N TYR A 198 2.80 -17.82 -38.87
CA TYR A 198 3.61 -18.70 -38.03
C TYR A 198 3.43 -20.17 -38.43
N CYS A 199 2.19 -20.64 -38.58
CA CYS A 199 1.90 -22.02 -39.01
C CYS A 199 2.48 -22.38 -40.39
N ARG A 200 2.68 -21.39 -41.26
CA ARG A 200 3.28 -21.56 -42.60
C ARG A 200 4.79 -21.31 -42.61
N ASN A 201 5.42 -21.06 -41.46
CA ASN A 201 6.82 -20.62 -41.34
C ASN A 201 7.12 -19.35 -42.15
N GLU A 202 6.13 -18.45 -42.28
CA GLU A 202 6.27 -17.16 -42.93
C GLU A 202 6.73 -16.11 -41.91
N ASN A 203 7.63 -15.22 -42.33
CA ASN A 203 8.05 -14.08 -41.51
C ASN A 203 6.93 -13.04 -41.40
N PHE A 204 6.80 -12.45 -40.22
CA PHE A 204 5.99 -11.26 -39.97
C PHE A 204 6.76 -10.34 -39.02
N GLU A 205 6.71 -9.03 -39.29
CA GLU A 205 7.41 -8.02 -38.49
C GLU A 205 6.69 -7.80 -37.16
N GLU A 206 7.43 -7.83 -36.04
CA GLU A 206 6.92 -7.61 -34.68
C GLU A 206 6.55 -6.16 -34.39
N ALA A 207 7.35 -5.24 -34.92
CA ALA A 207 7.41 -3.87 -34.45
C ALA A 207 7.18 -2.92 -35.61
N VAL A 208 6.17 -2.06 -35.42
CA VAL A 208 6.12 -0.81 -36.17
C VAL A 208 6.83 0.22 -35.33
N GLU A 209 8.06 0.59 -35.70
CA GLU A 209 8.80 1.64 -35.01
C GLU A 209 8.00 2.94 -35.00
N VAL A 210 7.70 3.42 -33.79
CA VAL A 210 7.06 4.71 -33.57
C VAL A 210 8.14 5.68 -33.13
N ASN A 211 8.28 6.80 -33.83
CA ASN A 211 9.02 7.94 -33.32
C ASN A 211 8.10 8.72 -32.35
N PRO A 212 8.33 8.67 -31.02
CA PRO A 212 7.39 9.23 -30.05
C PRO A 212 7.23 10.74 -30.24
N TYR A 213 8.31 11.48 -30.51
CA TYR A 213 8.26 12.93 -30.73
C TYR A 213 7.39 13.31 -31.93
N LYS A 214 7.54 12.58 -33.04
CA LYS A 214 6.74 12.83 -34.25
C LYS A 214 5.27 12.48 -34.02
N PHE A 215 5.00 11.38 -33.32
CA PHE A 215 3.65 10.98 -32.94
C PHE A 215 2.98 12.04 -32.03
N PHE A 216 3.67 12.45 -30.97
CA PHE A 216 3.20 13.47 -30.03
C PHE A 216 2.94 14.82 -30.68
N SER A 217 3.83 15.27 -31.59
CA SER A 217 3.58 16.49 -32.36
C SER A 217 2.29 16.37 -33.15
N LYS A 218 2.13 15.30 -33.94
CA LYS A 218 0.94 15.11 -34.78
C LYS A 218 -0.35 15.01 -33.97
N ILE A 219 -0.38 14.23 -32.88
CA ILE A 219 -1.60 14.02 -32.10
C ILE A 219 -2.04 15.32 -31.38
N LYS A 220 -1.06 16.16 -30.99
CA LYS A 220 -1.30 17.50 -30.43
C LYS A 220 -1.76 18.49 -31.49
N ASP A 221 -1.13 18.51 -32.66
CA ASP A 221 -1.53 19.36 -33.79
C ASP A 221 -2.97 19.06 -34.25
N LEU A 222 -3.40 17.80 -34.14
CA LEU A 222 -4.76 17.36 -34.43
C LEU A 222 -5.77 17.66 -33.31
N GLY A 223 -5.33 18.20 -32.17
CA GLY A 223 -6.17 18.45 -31.00
C GLY A 223 -6.78 17.19 -30.39
N ILE A 224 -6.17 16.03 -30.62
CA ILE A 224 -6.58 14.77 -29.97
C ILE A 224 -6.06 14.76 -28.53
N ILE A 225 -4.87 15.30 -28.28
CA ILE A 225 -4.32 15.51 -26.92
C ILE A 225 -4.17 17.02 -26.73
N LYS A 226 -4.70 17.57 -25.62
CA LYS A 226 -4.74 19.02 -25.38
C LYS A 226 -3.96 19.44 -24.14
N HIS A 227 -4.14 18.73 -23.02
CA HIS A 227 -3.68 19.14 -21.69
C HIS A 227 -2.39 18.45 -21.26
N PHE A 228 -2.11 17.25 -21.78
CA PHE A 228 -0.90 16.51 -21.49
C PHE A 228 0.34 17.31 -21.92
N ASN A 229 1.24 17.52 -20.96
CA ASN A 229 2.53 18.14 -21.18
C ASN A 229 3.64 17.10 -21.01
N MET A 230 4.55 17.01 -21.98
CA MET A 230 5.60 15.98 -22.04
C MET A 230 6.60 15.99 -20.87
N ARG A 231 6.56 16.99 -19.98
CA ARG A 231 7.39 17.02 -18.76
C ARG A 231 6.80 16.08 -17.70
N LEU A 232 6.92 14.77 -17.93
CA LEU A 232 6.69 13.76 -16.91
C LEU A 232 8.00 13.47 -16.15
N PRO A 233 8.01 13.48 -14.81
CA PRO A 233 9.13 12.97 -14.02
C PRO A 233 9.40 11.51 -14.38
N GLY A 234 10.65 11.16 -14.69
CA GLY A 234 11.07 9.78 -14.99
C GLY A 234 11.19 9.43 -16.49
N TRP A 235 10.64 10.25 -17.40
CA TRP A 235 10.88 10.11 -18.84
C TRP A 235 12.32 10.47 -19.22
N ASP A 236 12.92 11.44 -18.54
CA ASP A 236 14.31 11.83 -18.78
C ASP A 236 15.30 10.69 -18.55
N GLN A 237 15.04 9.78 -17.60
CA GLN A 237 15.91 8.61 -17.38
C GLN A 237 15.77 7.58 -18.50
N ILE A 238 14.55 7.33 -19.00
CA ILE A 238 14.31 6.40 -20.12
C ILE A 238 14.88 6.98 -21.41
N ALA A 239 14.68 8.27 -21.66
CA ALA A 239 15.26 8.98 -22.80
C ALA A 239 16.79 9.02 -22.72
N THR A 240 17.39 9.13 -21.54
CA THR A 240 18.86 9.10 -21.37
C THR A 240 19.45 7.70 -21.59
N ILE A 241 18.70 6.64 -21.29
CA ILE A 241 19.07 5.24 -21.61
C ILE A 241 18.92 4.97 -23.12
N MET A 242 17.81 5.43 -23.71
CA MET A 242 17.52 5.24 -25.15
C MET A 242 18.42 6.08 -26.07
N ASN A 243 18.87 7.26 -25.63
CA ASN A 243 19.70 8.14 -26.46
C ASN A 243 21.19 7.77 -26.49
N ASN A 244 21.68 6.84 -25.65
CA ASN A 244 23.13 6.74 -25.44
C ASN A 244 23.88 5.57 -26.08
N LYS A 245 23.28 4.46 -26.55
CA LYS A 245 24.06 3.38 -27.21
C LYS A 245 23.25 2.56 -28.23
N ASP A 246 23.76 2.51 -29.46
CA ASP A 246 23.20 1.80 -30.63
C ASP A 246 23.04 0.26 -30.51
N ILE A 247 23.40 -0.39 -29.40
CA ILE A 247 23.12 -1.82 -29.21
C ILE A 247 22.90 -2.08 -27.70
N LEU A 248 21.68 -2.45 -27.32
CA LEU A 248 21.36 -2.98 -25.99
C LEU A 248 22.08 -4.33 -25.81
N ASN A 249 23.13 -4.38 -24.97
CA ASN A 249 23.77 -5.64 -24.60
C ASN A 249 22.91 -6.42 -23.58
N GLN A 250 23.14 -7.73 -23.42
CA GLN A 250 22.33 -8.59 -22.53
C GLN A 250 22.29 -8.13 -21.05
N ILE A 251 23.34 -7.45 -20.58
CA ILE A 251 23.39 -6.90 -19.20
C ILE A 251 22.44 -5.71 -19.08
N ASN A 252 22.42 -4.80 -20.07
CA ASN A 252 21.52 -3.65 -20.12
C ASN A 252 20.05 -4.09 -20.29
N ILE A 253 19.79 -5.17 -21.04
CA ILE A 253 18.45 -5.76 -21.16
C ILE A 253 18.01 -6.38 -19.83
N LYS A 254 18.92 -7.06 -19.12
CA LYS A 254 18.63 -7.62 -17.80
C LYS A 254 18.37 -6.52 -16.77
N GLU A 255 19.19 -5.49 -16.73
CA GLU A 255 18.98 -4.32 -15.86
C GLU A 255 17.70 -3.56 -16.22
N PHE A 256 17.40 -3.41 -17.51
CA PHE A 256 16.15 -2.81 -17.98
C PHE A 256 14.92 -3.66 -17.61
N ASN A 257 14.99 -4.98 -17.78
CA ASN A 257 13.92 -5.90 -17.39
C ASN A 257 13.75 -5.95 -15.87
N GLU A 258 14.85 -5.91 -15.09
CA GLU A 258 14.82 -5.83 -13.63
C GLU A 258 14.24 -4.50 -13.16
N LEU A 259 14.61 -3.37 -13.77
CA LEU A 259 14.01 -2.05 -13.49
C LEU A 259 12.54 -1.98 -13.89
N THR A 260 12.19 -2.57 -15.04
CA THR A 260 10.81 -2.62 -15.53
C THR A 260 9.96 -3.49 -14.61
N GLN A 261 10.44 -4.69 -14.26
CA GLN A 261 9.78 -5.57 -13.30
C GLN A 261 9.65 -4.92 -11.92
N LYS A 262 10.71 -4.23 -11.45
CA LYS A 262 10.67 -3.49 -10.17
C LYS A 262 9.56 -2.44 -10.18
N ARG A 263 9.45 -1.66 -11.25
CA ARG A 263 8.41 -0.65 -11.45
C ARG A 263 7.02 -1.27 -11.58
N MET A 264 6.90 -2.42 -12.25
CA MET A 264 5.63 -3.16 -12.33
C MET A 264 5.18 -3.67 -10.95
N ASP A 265 6.10 -4.16 -10.14
CA ASP A 265 5.80 -4.63 -8.79
C ASP A 265 5.32 -3.48 -7.87
N GLU A 266 5.87 -2.27 -8.01
CA GLU A 266 5.44 -1.08 -7.24
C GLU A 266 4.00 -0.65 -7.54
N LYS A 267 3.44 -1.14 -8.65
CA LYS A 267 2.08 -0.86 -9.10
C LYS A 267 1.05 -1.90 -8.64
N VAL A 268 1.44 -2.84 -7.79
CA VAL A 268 0.50 -3.79 -7.18
C VAL A 268 -0.18 -3.16 -5.97
N LYS A 269 -1.51 -3.14 -5.99
CA LYS A 269 -2.38 -2.77 -4.88
C LYS A 269 -3.11 -4.02 -4.39
N LEU A 270 -3.00 -4.33 -3.09
CA LEU A 270 -3.77 -5.43 -2.47
C LEU A 270 -5.12 -4.96 -1.91
N PHE A 271 -5.34 -3.65 -1.91
CA PHE A 271 -6.58 -3.01 -1.53
C PHE A 271 -6.69 -1.69 -2.30
N ASP A 272 -7.89 -1.37 -2.78
CA ASP A 272 -8.19 -0.15 -3.56
C ASP A 272 -9.63 0.28 -3.29
N PHE A 273 -9.82 1.48 -2.73
CA PHE A 273 -11.16 1.99 -2.42
C PHE A 273 -12.01 2.18 -3.68
N TYR A 274 -11.38 2.51 -4.81
CA TYR A 274 -12.10 2.81 -6.05
C TYR A 274 -12.89 1.60 -6.57
N ASN A 275 -12.34 0.40 -6.37
CA ASN A 275 -12.89 -0.85 -6.91
C ASN A 275 -13.82 -1.59 -5.93
N LEU A 276 -14.20 -0.96 -4.81
CA LEU A 276 -15.10 -1.56 -3.85
C LEU A 276 -16.52 -1.66 -4.42
N GLN A 277 -17.09 -2.85 -4.35
CA GLN A 277 -18.52 -3.06 -4.56
C GLN A 277 -19.24 -2.82 -3.24
N VAL A 278 -19.95 -1.69 -3.17
CA VAL A 278 -20.61 -1.20 -1.95
C VAL A 278 -22.12 -1.14 -2.18
N GLU A 279 -22.89 -1.59 -1.20
CA GLU A 279 -24.35 -1.52 -1.17
C GLU A 279 -24.78 -0.28 -0.38
N GLU A 280 -25.54 0.62 -1.02
CA GLU A 280 -26.09 1.79 -0.34
C GLU A 280 -27.22 1.37 0.62
N VAL A 281 -27.17 1.86 1.85
CA VAL A 281 -28.18 1.66 2.89
C VAL A 281 -28.73 2.99 3.39
N ASP A 282 -29.93 2.98 3.95
CA ASP A 282 -30.62 4.20 4.42
C ASP A 282 -29.99 4.79 5.69
N ASP A 283 -29.42 3.95 6.57
CA ASP A 283 -28.71 4.37 7.79
C ASP A 283 -27.58 3.40 8.09
N ILE A 284 -26.34 3.86 7.96
CA ILE A 284 -25.15 3.04 8.23
C ILE A 284 -24.93 2.77 9.73
N SER A 285 -25.63 3.49 10.63
CA SER A 285 -25.48 3.35 12.09
C SER A 285 -25.77 1.93 12.55
N ASP A 286 -26.78 1.27 11.97
CA ASP A 286 -27.20 -0.09 12.33
C ASP A 286 -26.16 -1.17 11.93
N HIS A 287 -25.14 -0.77 11.16
CA HIS A 287 -24.10 -1.66 10.64
C HIS A 287 -22.71 -1.38 11.24
N LEU A 288 -22.60 -0.46 12.19
CA LEU A 288 -21.34 -0.18 12.88
C LEU A 288 -20.98 -1.31 13.85
N ASP A 289 -19.71 -1.72 13.85
CA ASP A 289 -19.16 -2.70 14.80
C ASP A 289 -18.08 -2.06 15.70
N PHE A 290 -17.12 -1.36 15.08
CA PHE A 290 -15.98 -0.76 15.79
C PHE A 290 -15.50 0.55 15.18
N GLY A 291 -15.50 0.65 13.86
CA GLY A 291 -15.05 1.84 13.16
C GLY A 291 -15.70 1.97 11.80
N VAL A 292 -15.45 3.10 11.15
CA VAL A 292 -15.99 3.42 9.83
C VAL A 292 -14.92 4.08 8.98
N PHE A 293 -14.93 3.82 7.68
CA PHE A 293 -14.11 4.56 6.73
C PHE A 293 -14.87 5.79 6.25
N ALA A 294 -14.23 6.95 6.32
CA ALA A 294 -14.77 8.22 5.84
C ALA A 294 -14.06 8.59 4.53
N ILE A 295 -14.83 8.94 3.50
CA ILE A 295 -14.33 9.42 2.22
C ILE A 295 -15.00 10.75 1.91
N LYS A 296 -14.21 11.80 1.65
CA LYS A 296 -14.73 13.13 1.34
C LYS A 296 -14.77 13.40 -0.15
N ASN A 297 -13.74 12.97 -0.87
CA ASN A 297 -13.56 13.18 -2.29
C ASN A 297 -14.17 12.02 -3.09
N CYS A 298 -15.48 11.81 -2.93
CA CYS A 298 -16.23 10.79 -3.67
C CYS A 298 -17.11 11.45 -4.74
N GLU A 299 -16.99 11.02 -6.00
CA GLU A 299 -17.78 11.53 -7.13
C GLU A 299 -19.29 11.31 -6.95
N ASN A 300 -19.68 10.26 -6.22
CA ASN A 300 -21.08 9.88 -6.00
C ASN A 300 -21.80 10.69 -4.90
N LEU A 301 -21.13 11.67 -4.28
CA LEU A 301 -21.74 12.50 -3.25
C LEU A 301 -22.81 13.42 -3.84
N THR A 302 -24.05 13.23 -3.41
CA THR A 302 -25.18 14.09 -3.78
C THR A 302 -25.09 15.44 -3.05
N ASN A 303 -24.62 15.42 -1.80
CA ASN A 303 -24.35 16.62 -1.00
C ASN A 303 -22.84 16.75 -0.72
N LYS A 304 -22.22 17.79 -1.29
CA LYS A 304 -20.78 18.08 -1.10
C LYS A 304 -20.40 18.41 0.35
N GLU A 305 -21.34 18.72 1.23
CA GLU A 305 -21.06 18.90 2.67
C GLU A 305 -20.92 17.57 3.42
N ASN A 306 -21.56 16.51 2.91
CA ASN A 306 -21.54 15.18 3.52
C ASN A 306 -20.24 14.43 3.24
N PHE A 307 -20.08 13.31 3.94
CA PHE A 307 -19.05 12.30 3.77
C PHE A 307 -19.71 11.03 3.25
N TYR A 308 -18.96 10.28 2.44
CA TYR A 308 -19.33 8.94 2.06
C TYR A 308 -18.71 7.99 3.07
N PHE A 309 -19.54 7.38 3.90
CA PHE A 309 -19.09 6.44 4.92
C PHE A 309 -19.19 5.01 4.41
N ILE A 310 -18.19 4.19 4.72
CA ILE A 310 -18.16 2.77 4.33
C ILE A 310 -17.80 1.93 5.56
N THR A 311 -18.54 0.83 5.77
CA THR A 311 -18.17 -0.21 6.73
C THR A 311 -18.33 -1.60 6.09
N GLU A 312 -17.67 -2.59 6.68
CA GLU A 312 -17.90 -4.01 6.35
C GLU A 312 -18.89 -4.59 7.36
N THR A 313 -19.84 -5.37 6.88
CA THR A 313 -20.83 -6.08 7.71
C THR A 313 -21.27 -7.37 7.00
N SER A 314 -22.01 -8.21 7.71
CA SER A 314 -22.58 -9.44 7.12
C SER A 314 -24.05 -9.25 6.75
N ILE A 315 -24.36 -9.31 5.45
CA ILE A 315 -25.74 -9.33 4.93
C ILE A 315 -26.07 -10.76 4.54
N ASP A 316 -27.11 -11.34 5.13
CA ASP A 316 -27.49 -12.75 4.91
C ASP A 316 -26.32 -13.72 5.07
N THR A 317 -25.44 -13.47 6.05
CA THR A 317 -24.20 -14.20 6.36
C THR A 317 -23.04 -14.04 5.36
N ILE A 318 -23.21 -13.21 4.32
CA ILE A 318 -22.19 -12.89 3.32
C ILE A 318 -21.52 -11.56 3.72
N PRO A 319 -20.17 -11.53 3.81
CA PRO A 319 -19.42 -10.29 4.00
C PRO A 319 -19.67 -9.30 2.87
N SER A 320 -20.14 -8.10 3.20
CA SER A 320 -20.51 -7.04 2.27
C SER A 320 -20.04 -5.68 2.77
N TYR A 321 -19.69 -4.81 1.84
CA TYR A 321 -19.46 -3.40 2.15
C TYR A 321 -20.77 -2.66 2.03
N VAL A 322 -21.10 -1.85 3.02
CA VAL A 322 -22.28 -0.97 3.01
C VAL A 322 -21.87 0.48 3.14
N SER A 323 -22.65 1.39 2.55
CA SER A 323 -22.40 2.82 2.61
C SER A 323 -23.64 3.66 2.85
N ASP A 324 -23.40 4.85 3.38
CA ASP A 324 -24.37 5.93 3.53
C ASP A 324 -23.66 7.29 3.41
N GLN A 325 -24.41 8.31 2.98
CA GLN A 325 -23.98 9.70 2.91
C GLN A 325 -24.43 10.47 4.15
N ALA A 326 -23.51 10.68 5.10
CA ALA A 326 -23.83 11.35 6.36
C ALA A 326 -22.97 12.61 6.60
N PRO A 327 -23.44 13.58 7.40
CA PRO A 327 -22.70 14.79 7.73
C PRO A 327 -21.53 14.52 8.70
N TYR A 328 -20.58 15.47 8.81
CA TYR A 328 -19.39 15.34 9.67
C TYR A 328 -19.68 14.92 11.12
N HIS A 329 -20.79 15.40 11.71
CA HIS A 329 -21.12 15.11 13.10
C HIS A 329 -21.43 13.62 13.35
N PHE A 330 -21.70 12.84 12.31
CA PHE A 330 -21.84 11.38 12.39
C PHE A 330 -20.60 10.72 13.02
N LEU A 331 -19.40 11.25 12.77
CA LEU A 331 -18.15 10.78 13.38
C LEU A 331 -18.12 10.90 14.91
N SER A 332 -19.07 11.60 15.53
CA SER A 332 -19.23 11.69 16.98
C SER A 332 -20.07 10.55 17.56
N ASN A 333 -20.55 9.60 16.74
CA ASN A 333 -21.28 8.43 17.20
C ASN A 333 -20.37 7.61 18.16
N PRO A 334 -20.85 7.29 19.39
CA PRO A 334 -20.04 6.58 20.40
C PRO A 334 -19.63 5.16 19.99
N GLU A 335 -20.29 4.55 19.01
CA GLU A 335 -19.94 3.24 18.46
C GLU A 335 -18.70 3.31 17.56
N ILE A 336 -18.37 4.48 17.02
CA ILE A 336 -17.16 4.72 16.23
C ILE A 336 -15.97 4.91 17.19
N LYS A 337 -15.21 3.83 17.39
CA LYS A 337 -13.96 3.83 18.15
C LYS A 337 -12.74 4.16 17.32
N VAL A 338 -12.83 4.06 15.99
CA VAL A 338 -11.76 4.37 15.06
C VAL A 338 -12.31 4.89 13.73
N ILE A 339 -11.61 5.84 13.13
CA ILE A 339 -11.98 6.39 11.81
C ILE A 339 -10.92 5.97 10.80
N GLY A 340 -11.32 5.28 9.74
CA GLY A 340 -10.47 4.95 8.61
C GLY A 340 -10.51 6.04 7.53
N ILE A 341 -9.38 6.32 6.88
CA ILE A 341 -9.28 7.16 5.68
C ILE A 341 -8.32 6.54 4.67
N SER A 342 -8.46 6.93 3.40
CA SER A 342 -7.50 6.59 2.33
C SER A 342 -6.22 7.42 2.46
N SER A 343 -5.07 6.85 2.04
CA SER A 343 -3.82 7.62 1.90
C SER A 343 -3.94 8.78 0.90
N ASN A 344 -4.83 8.68 -0.10
CA ASN A 344 -5.09 9.77 -1.06
C ASN A 344 -5.74 11.00 -0.41
N GLU A 345 -6.32 10.82 0.77
CA GLU A 345 -6.98 11.88 1.54
C GLU A 345 -6.16 12.32 2.77
N PHE A 346 -4.94 11.79 2.90
CA PHE A 346 -4.00 12.15 3.94
C PHE A 346 -2.97 13.16 3.42
N ASP A 347 -2.85 14.29 4.11
CA ASP A 347 -1.84 15.30 3.81
C ASP A 347 -0.48 14.83 4.35
N ILE A 348 0.30 14.16 3.48
CA ILE A 348 1.64 13.67 3.82
C ILE A 348 2.56 14.83 4.21
N ILE A 349 2.40 16.03 3.63
CA ILE A 349 3.25 17.21 3.90
C ILE A 349 3.00 17.79 5.30
N ASN A 350 1.79 17.67 5.84
CA ASN A 350 1.49 18.12 7.20
C ASN A 350 1.26 16.97 8.19
N MET A 351 1.38 15.71 7.75
CA MET A 351 1.16 14.49 8.54
C MET A 351 -0.19 14.48 9.25
N LYS A 352 -1.27 14.85 8.54
CA LYS A 352 -2.62 14.91 9.10
C LYS A 352 -3.70 14.54 8.06
N PRO A 353 -4.88 14.08 8.48
CA PRO A 353 -6.05 13.98 7.61
C PRO A 353 -6.39 15.35 6.98
N SER A 354 -6.80 15.36 5.71
CA SER A 354 -7.07 16.61 4.99
C SER A 354 -8.34 17.33 5.48
N TYR A 355 -9.28 16.61 6.07
CA TYR A 355 -10.62 17.12 6.38
C TYR A 355 -11.20 16.64 7.73
N ILE A 356 -10.51 15.74 8.45
CA ILE A 356 -10.90 15.31 9.80
C ILE A 356 -10.02 16.01 10.82
N ASP A 357 -10.65 16.67 11.79
CA ASP A 357 -9.93 17.12 12.97
C ASP A 357 -9.62 15.93 13.87
N ILE A 358 -8.34 15.63 14.05
CA ILE A 358 -7.89 14.58 14.97
C ILE A 358 -8.21 15.02 16.41
N LYS A 359 -9.34 14.53 16.93
CA LYS A 359 -9.75 14.71 18.33
C LYS A 359 -9.28 13.54 19.17
N GLU A 360 -10.15 12.95 20.00
CA GLU A 360 -9.81 11.78 20.82
C GLU A 360 -9.81 10.46 20.04
N THR A 361 -10.62 10.37 18.98
CA THR A 361 -10.77 9.16 18.18
C THR A 361 -9.51 8.87 17.36
N PRO A 362 -8.92 7.66 17.46
CA PRO A 362 -7.85 7.21 16.59
C PRO A 362 -8.23 7.24 15.11
N VAL A 363 -7.23 7.52 14.26
CA VAL A 363 -7.35 7.53 12.81
C VAL A 363 -6.46 6.46 12.21
N VAL A 364 -7.02 5.67 11.31
CA VAL A 364 -6.31 4.67 10.52
C VAL A 364 -6.20 5.16 9.09
N VAL A 365 -4.98 5.33 8.61
CA VAL A 365 -4.68 5.65 7.22
C VAL A 365 -4.40 4.33 6.51
N LEU A 366 -5.32 3.91 5.65
CA LEU A 366 -5.14 2.74 4.81
C LEU A 366 -4.34 3.14 3.57
N VAL A 367 -3.11 2.67 3.50
CA VAL A 367 -2.16 3.01 2.45
C VAL A 367 -2.38 2.10 1.26
N GLU A 368 -2.59 2.69 0.08
CA GLU A 368 -2.95 1.94 -1.13
C GLU A 368 -1.76 1.70 -2.05
N SER A 369 -0.64 2.44 -1.89
CA SER A 369 0.50 2.37 -2.79
C SER A 369 1.85 2.23 -2.08
N TYR A 370 2.80 1.56 -2.76
CA TYR A 370 4.19 1.44 -2.30
C TYR A 370 4.87 2.80 -2.16
N THR A 371 4.58 3.73 -3.07
CA THR A 371 5.15 5.08 -3.07
C THR A 371 4.70 5.87 -1.85
N ASP A 372 3.40 5.88 -1.54
CA ASP A 372 2.88 6.58 -0.37
C ASP A 372 3.47 6.01 0.91
N ALA A 373 3.52 4.66 1.04
CA ALA A 373 4.13 4.00 2.19
C ALA A 373 5.60 4.45 2.37
N LYS A 374 6.36 4.51 1.27
CA LYS A 374 7.75 4.93 1.27
C LYS A 374 7.91 6.40 1.66
N GLU A 375 7.07 7.29 1.14
CA GLU A 375 7.13 8.73 1.46
C GLU A 375 6.77 9.00 2.92
N ILE A 376 5.69 8.39 3.42
CA ILE A 376 5.25 8.56 4.81
C ILE A 376 6.31 8.02 5.77
N ILE A 377 6.84 6.81 5.55
CA ILE A 377 7.86 6.23 6.44
C ILE A 377 9.13 7.09 6.43
N ASN A 378 9.60 7.52 5.26
CA ASN A 378 10.76 8.42 5.16
C ASN A 378 10.55 9.69 5.97
N LYS A 379 9.36 10.28 5.87
CA LYS A 379 9.05 11.49 6.62
C LYS A 379 9.08 11.28 8.13
N ILE A 380 8.47 10.20 8.62
CA ILE A 380 8.53 9.84 10.04
C ILE A 380 9.98 9.62 10.49
N LEU A 381 10.81 8.98 9.67
CA LEU A 381 12.23 8.75 9.99
C LEU A 381 13.06 10.05 10.04
N LEU A 382 12.69 11.07 9.26
CA LEU A 382 13.35 12.38 9.25
C LEU A 382 12.96 13.23 10.46
N GLU A 383 11.68 13.18 10.86
CA GLU A 383 11.09 14.13 11.81
C GLU A 383 10.86 13.53 13.20
N GLY A 384 10.83 12.21 13.35
CA GLY A 384 10.40 11.54 14.56
C GLY A 384 10.94 10.13 14.76
N GLU A 385 10.18 9.34 15.52
CA GLU A 385 10.52 7.96 15.87
C GLU A 385 9.46 7.01 15.34
N LEU A 386 9.90 6.01 14.58
CA LEU A 386 9.04 5.04 13.91
C LEU A 386 8.83 3.79 14.77
N TYR A 387 7.56 3.40 14.94
CA TYR A 387 7.19 2.03 15.26
C TYR A 387 6.67 1.35 14.00
N ILE A 388 7.24 0.20 13.66
CA ILE A 388 6.92 -0.52 12.43
C ILE A 388 6.88 -2.02 12.68
N GLY A 389 5.83 -2.68 12.21
CA GLY A 389 5.62 -4.11 12.41
C GLY A 389 5.03 -4.78 11.17
N ASP A 390 5.54 -5.98 10.88
CA ASP A 390 5.01 -6.90 9.85
C ASP A 390 4.20 -8.01 10.54
N LEU A 391 3.10 -8.44 9.92
CA LEU A 391 2.31 -9.55 10.46
C LEU A 391 3.09 -10.85 10.49
N TYR A 392 3.86 -11.14 9.45
CA TYR A 392 4.58 -12.40 9.35
C TYR A 392 6.08 -12.20 9.49
N ASP A 393 6.75 -13.14 10.15
CA ASP A 393 8.22 -13.13 10.17
C ASP A 393 8.81 -13.43 8.77
N GLN A 394 10.13 -13.31 8.62
CA GLN A 394 10.81 -13.58 7.35
C GLN A 394 10.87 -15.07 6.99
N SER A 395 10.67 -15.98 7.95
CA SER A 395 10.72 -17.42 7.73
C SER A 395 9.40 -17.99 7.20
N MET A 396 8.30 -17.26 7.39
CA MET A 396 6.99 -17.62 6.85
C MET A 396 6.96 -17.46 5.32
N ASN A 397 6.54 -18.51 4.64
CA ASN A 397 6.38 -18.51 3.18
C ASN A 397 4.98 -18.01 2.80
N ASN A 398 4.75 -16.71 2.97
CA ASN A 398 3.49 -16.05 2.63
C ASN A 398 3.65 -15.11 1.41
N PHE A 399 2.60 -15.01 0.60
CA PHE A 399 2.62 -14.16 -0.60
C PHE A 399 2.34 -12.69 -0.27
N SER A 400 1.32 -12.46 0.56
CA SER A 400 0.84 -11.14 1.00
C SER A 400 1.01 -10.96 2.51
N THR A 401 1.11 -9.72 2.95
CA THR A 401 1.19 -9.34 4.37
C THR A 401 0.58 -7.96 4.59
N VAL A 402 0.50 -7.52 5.84
CA VAL A 402 0.08 -6.17 6.21
C VAL A 402 1.15 -5.55 7.09
N LEU A 403 1.64 -4.39 6.66
CA LEU A 403 2.59 -3.58 7.40
C LEU A 403 1.84 -2.55 8.24
N PHE A 404 2.10 -2.54 9.55
CA PHE A 404 1.59 -1.54 10.47
C PHE A 404 2.73 -0.59 10.84
N PHE A 405 2.50 0.70 10.76
CA PHE A 405 3.48 1.66 11.24
C PHE A 405 2.84 2.92 11.79
N ARG A 406 3.57 3.61 12.66
CA ARG A 406 3.16 4.89 13.25
C ARG A 406 4.35 5.69 13.74
N GLU A 407 4.14 6.98 13.88
CA GLU A 407 5.04 7.85 14.62
C GLU A 407 4.79 7.71 16.14
N ARG A 408 5.85 7.72 16.95
CA ARG A 408 5.71 7.66 18.42
C ARG A 408 4.95 8.85 18.98
N THR A 409 5.28 10.05 18.51
CA THR A 409 4.78 11.34 19.01
C THR A 409 3.35 11.66 18.58
N GLU A 410 2.86 11.03 17.51
CA GLU A 410 1.48 11.12 17.02
C GLU A 410 0.76 9.77 17.17
N PRO A 411 0.50 9.32 18.42
CA PRO A 411 0.03 7.95 18.70
C PRO A 411 -1.37 7.65 18.14
N LYS A 412 -2.13 8.68 17.76
CA LYS A 412 -3.51 8.57 17.28
C LYS A 412 -3.62 8.19 15.82
N ILE A 413 -2.54 8.33 15.05
CA ILE A 413 -2.52 8.00 13.63
C ILE A 413 -1.79 6.67 13.46
N ILE A 414 -2.47 5.69 12.87
CA ILE A 414 -1.90 4.38 12.52
C ILE A 414 -1.96 4.24 11.01
N PHE A 415 -0.85 3.87 10.40
CA PHE A 415 -0.79 3.52 8.98
C PHE A 415 -0.85 2.01 8.82
N VAL A 416 -1.69 1.57 7.91
CA VAL A 416 -1.88 0.15 7.58
C VAL A 416 -1.65 -0.01 6.08
N PHE A 417 -0.68 -0.83 5.69
CA PHE A 417 -0.33 -1.04 4.29
C PHE A 417 -0.41 -2.53 3.93
N PRO A 418 -1.53 -2.97 3.33
CA PRO A 418 -1.65 -4.30 2.72
C PRO A 418 -0.73 -4.38 1.50
N THR A 419 0.22 -5.31 1.49
CA THR A 419 1.22 -5.39 0.43
C THR A 419 1.76 -6.80 0.19
N LEU A 420 2.49 -6.99 -0.91
CA LEU A 420 3.20 -8.24 -1.17
C LEU A 420 4.39 -8.37 -0.21
N LYS A 421 4.65 -9.58 0.29
CA LYS A 421 5.78 -9.85 1.19
C LYS A 421 7.12 -9.39 0.59
N LYS A 422 7.30 -9.62 -0.72
CA LYS A 422 8.50 -9.16 -1.45
C LYS A 422 8.65 -7.64 -1.50
N LEU A 423 7.53 -6.91 -1.60
CA LEU A 423 7.53 -5.45 -1.63
C LEU A 423 7.89 -4.90 -0.26
N LEU A 424 7.33 -5.47 0.81
CA LEU A 424 7.69 -5.11 2.18
C LEU A 424 9.19 -5.32 2.44
N ILE A 425 9.73 -6.49 2.09
CA ILE A 425 11.17 -6.78 2.28
C ILE A 425 12.04 -5.76 1.55
N ARG A 426 11.63 -5.35 0.34
CA ARG A 426 12.33 -4.32 -0.43
C ARG A 426 12.21 -2.95 0.24
N LEU A 427 11.02 -2.56 0.67
CA LEU A 427 10.76 -1.28 1.35
C LEU A 427 11.65 -1.14 2.59
N VAL A 428 11.67 -2.18 3.43
CA VAL A 428 12.46 -2.21 4.67
C VAL A 428 13.95 -2.05 4.37
N LYS A 429 14.47 -2.76 3.35
CA LYS A 429 15.88 -2.68 2.92
C LYS A 429 16.24 -1.32 2.32
N GLU A 430 15.38 -0.78 1.47
CA GLU A 430 15.61 0.53 0.84
C GLU A 430 15.66 1.67 1.86
N LEU A 431 14.91 1.53 2.96
CA LEU A 431 14.83 2.54 4.03
C LEU A 431 15.82 2.28 5.18
N GLY A 432 16.52 1.15 5.19
CA GLY A 432 17.49 0.81 6.25
C GLY A 432 16.85 0.61 7.63
N ILE A 433 15.62 0.12 7.67
CA ILE A 433 14.81 -0.02 8.91
C ILE A 433 14.69 -1.47 9.40
N GLU A 434 15.55 -2.38 8.93
CA GLU A 434 15.57 -3.78 9.34
C GLU A 434 15.72 -3.94 10.87
N SER A 435 16.49 -3.06 11.49
CA SER A 435 16.79 -3.11 12.93
C SER A 435 15.61 -2.75 13.83
N VAL A 436 14.60 -2.05 13.29
CA VAL A 436 13.43 -1.58 14.05
C VAL A 436 12.14 -2.34 13.69
N LEU A 437 12.17 -3.16 12.64
CA LEU A 437 11.05 -4.00 12.23
C LEU A 437 10.78 -5.09 13.27
N VAL A 438 9.55 -5.14 13.76
CA VAL A 438 9.07 -6.22 14.64
C VAL A 438 7.99 -7.06 13.96
N TYR A 439 7.74 -8.25 14.47
CA TYR A 439 6.76 -9.19 13.90
C TYR A 439 5.60 -9.42 14.86
N SER A 440 4.42 -9.79 14.35
CA SER A 440 3.21 -9.93 15.18
C SER A 440 3.26 -11.01 16.27
N ASN A 441 4.24 -11.92 16.21
CA ASN A 441 4.52 -12.88 17.27
C ASN A 441 5.35 -12.29 18.44
N ASN A 442 5.81 -11.04 18.33
CA ASN A 442 6.60 -10.32 19.32
C ASN A 442 5.73 -9.26 20.03
N GLU A 443 5.77 -9.21 21.37
CA GLU A 443 5.00 -8.24 22.17
C GLU A 443 5.28 -6.78 21.78
N GLN A 444 6.48 -6.46 21.27
CA GLN A 444 6.84 -5.13 20.76
C GLN A 444 5.95 -4.67 19.59
N PHE A 445 5.37 -5.59 18.82
CA PHE A 445 4.43 -5.27 17.76
C PHE A 445 3.24 -4.46 18.29
N ILE A 446 2.80 -4.69 19.52
CA ILE A 446 1.64 -3.97 20.09
C ILE A 446 1.87 -2.46 20.14
N LYS A 447 3.13 -1.98 20.14
CA LYS A 447 3.42 -0.54 20.06
C LYS A 447 2.85 0.13 18.80
N THR A 448 2.76 -0.59 17.68
CA THR A 448 2.22 -0.06 16.40
C THR A 448 0.71 0.23 16.48
N ILE A 449 0.00 -0.44 17.39
CA ILE A 449 -1.46 -0.35 17.55
C ILE A 449 -1.87 0.07 18.97
N SER A 450 -0.93 0.51 19.80
CA SER A 450 -1.13 0.72 21.24
C SER A 450 -2.14 1.81 21.64
N VAL A 451 -2.64 2.60 20.67
CA VAL A 451 -3.65 3.66 20.89
C VAL A 451 -4.95 3.11 21.49
N PHE A 452 -5.27 1.85 21.25
CA PHE A 452 -6.49 1.20 21.76
C PHE A 452 -6.38 0.81 23.25
N GLY A 453 -5.20 0.98 23.87
CA GLY A 453 -4.99 1.00 25.31
C GLY A 453 -5.08 -0.35 26.06
N ASN A 454 -5.94 -1.28 25.60
CA ASN A 454 -6.16 -2.60 26.20
C ASN A 454 -6.35 -3.70 25.15
N GLU A 455 -6.21 -4.96 25.57
CA GLU A 455 -6.20 -6.15 24.74
C GLU A 455 -7.54 -6.40 24.02
N VAL A 456 -8.67 -6.07 24.67
CA VAL A 456 -10.01 -6.26 24.09
C VAL A 456 -10.22 -5.31 22.92
N GLU A 457 -9.88 -4.03 23.10
CA GLU A 457 -10.00 -3.03 22.04
C GLU A 457 -8.97 -3.27 20.92
N LEU A 458 -7.76 -3.77 21.24
CA LEU A 458 -6.79 -4.22 20.25
C LEU A 458 -7.31 -5.41 19.41
N LEU A 459 -7.99 -6.37 20.03
CA LEU A 459 -8.62 -7.51 19.32
C LEU A 459 -9.79 -7.06 18.44
N LYS A 460 -10.64 -6.15 18.93
CA LYS A 460 -11.73 -5.57 18.12
C LYS A 460 -11.19 -4.77 16.94
N PHE A 461 -10.13 -3.99 17.15
CA PHE A 461 -9.43 -3.30 16.06
C PHE A 461 -8.89 -4.27 15.03
N ALA A 462 -8.21 -5.33 15.46
CA ALA A 462 -7.69 -6.36 14.56
C ALA A 462 -8.83 -7.00 13.74
N ARG A 463 -9.93 -7.41 14.40
CA ARG A 463 -11.11 -7.92 13.70
C ARG A 463 -11.61 -6.95 12.64
N TRP A 464 -11.87 -5.70 13.03
CA TRP A 464 -12.40 -4.67 12.15
C TRP A 464 -11.51 -4.42 10.91
N ILE A 465 -10.21 -4.22 11.10
CA ILE A 465 -9.32 -3.88 9.98
C ILE A 465 -9.11 -5.06 9.04
N PHE A 466 -9.01 -6.29 9.55
CA PHE A 466 -8.83 -7.48 8.70
C PHE A 466 -10.12 -7.90 8.01
N SER A 467 -11.27 -7.82 8.69
CA SER A 467 -12.58 -7.98 8.05
C SER A 467 -12.74 -7.05 6.88
N PHE A 468 -12.42 -5.77 7.07
CA PHE A 468 -12.53 -4.76 6.03
C PHE A 468 -11.58 -5.01 4.85
N ILE A 469 -10.29 -5.21 5.09
CA ILE A 469 -9.30 -5.40 4.00
C ILE A 469 -9.54 -6.69 3.22
N LEU A 470 -9.99 -7.76 3.89
CA LEU A 470 -10.12 -9.09 3.30
C LEU A 470 -11.55 -9.42 2.86
N LYS A 471 -12.51 -8.51 3.08
CA LYS A 471 -13.95 -8.72 2.86
C LYS A 471 -14.40 -10.05 3.48
N SER A 472 -14.21 -10.18 4.78
CA SER A 472 -14.41 -11.44 5.50
C SER A 472 -15.14 -11.21 6.83
N SER A 473 -15.94 -12.20 7.22
CA SER A 473 -16.67 -12.19 8.50
C SER A 473 -15.76 -12.27 9.75
N CYS A 474 -14.46 -12.54 9.57
CA CYS A 474 -13.44 -12.68 10.62
C CYS A 474 -13.91 -13.51 11.81
N ARG A 475 -14.31 -14.75 11.53
CA ARG A 475 -14.65 -15.73 12.58
C ARG A 475 -13.37 -16.43 13.05
N PHE A 476 -12.77 -15.92 14.12
CA PHE A 476 -11.50 -16.44 14.70
C PHE A 476 -11.46 -17.95 14.97
N THR A 477 -12.62 -18.63 15.02
CA THR A 477 -12.72 -20.09 15.19
C THR A 477 -12.62 -20.89 13.89
N VAL A 478 -12.64 -20.23 12.73
CA VAL A 478 -12.68 -20.85 11.40
C VAL A 478 -11.34 -20.63 10.72
N LEU A 479 -10.48 -21.66 10.70
CA LEU A 479 -9.14 -21.55 10.11
C LEU A 479 -9.15 -21.36 8.59
N GLU A 480 -10.27 -21.59 7.92
CA GLU A 480 -10.43 -21.37 6.47
C GLU A 480 -10.62 -19.89 6.12
N ASP A 481 -11.15 -19.10 7.07
CA ASP A 481 -11.44 -17.68 6.94
C ASP A 481 -10.14 -16.87 6.73
N SER A 482 -10.13 -16.06 5.67
CA SER A 482 -8.94 -15.31 5.23
C SER A 482 -8.45 -14.32 6.29
N ALA A 483 -9.36 -13.61 6.97
CA ALA A 483 -9.01 -12.70 8.06
C ALA A 483 -8.43 -13.41 9.28
N THR A 484 -8.95 -14.60 9.60
CA THR A 484 -8.44 -15.43 10.68
C THR A 484 -7.04 -15.97 10.37
N LYS A 485 -6.80 -16.45 9.14
CA LYS A 485 -5.45 -16.85 8.67
C LYS A 485 -4.45 -15.69 8.74
N MET A 486 -4.85 -14.52 8.25
CA MET A 486 -4.00 -13.32 8.20
C MET A 486 -3.61 -12.83 9.60
N SER A 487 -4.56 -12.83 10.53
CA SER A 487 -4.41 -12.26 11.86
C SER A 487 -3.97 -13.26 12.94
N PHE A 488 -3.66 -14.51 12.58
CA PHE A 488 -3.47 -15.61 13.53
C PHE A 488 -2.41 -15.30 14.60
N ASP A 489 -1.20 -14.90 14.20
CA ASP A 489 -0.10 -14.65 15.13
C ASP A 489 -0.37 -13.45 16.04
N LEU A 490 -0.98 -12.39 15.50
CA LEU A 490 -1.42 -11.24 16.30
C LEU A 490 -2.48 -11.64 17.32
N THR A 491 -3.49 -12.40 16.90
CA THR A 491 -4.58 -12.87 17.78
C THR A 491 -4.04 -13.77 18.88
N LYS A 492 -3.10 -14.66 18.54
CA LYS A 492 -2.39 -15.52 19.50
C LYS A 492 -1.55 -14.70 20.47
N LEU A 493 -0.81 -13.70 20.00
CA LEU A 493 -0.05 -12.79 20.86
C LEU A 493 -0.99 -12.09 21.86
N LEU A 494 -2.07 -11.48 21.37
CA LEU A 494 -3.05 -10.76 22.20
C LEU A 494 -3.72 -11.67 23.23
N SER A 495 -4.05 -12.90 22.83
CA SER A 495 -4.60 -13.93 23.74
C SER A 495 -3.61 -14.39 24.81
N ASN A 496 -2.31 -14.44 24.51
CA ASN A 496 -1.29 -14.81 25.50
C ASN A 496 -1.05 -13.69 26.51
N VAL A 497 -1.17 -12.44 26.08
CA VAL A 497 -0.87 -11.29 26.95
C VAL A 497 -2.08 -10.84 27.78
N ILE A 498 -3.32 -11.15 27.38
CA ILE A 498 -4.54 -10.79 28.13
C ILE A 498 -4.58 -11.38 29.55
N MET A 499 -3.84 -12.47 29.79
CA MET A 499 -3.75 -13.11 31.11
C MET A 499 -2.80 -12.37 32.07
N LYS A 500 -2.08 -11.33 31.62
CA LYS A 500 -1.15 -10.56 32.45
C LYS A 500 -1.87 -9.42 33.17
N ILE A 501 -1.64 -9.27 34.48
CA ILE A 501 -2.16 -8.13 35.25
C ILE A 501 -1.41 -6.85 34.83
N ARG A 502 -2.15 -5.84 34.38
CA ARG A 502 -1.60 -4.56 33.89
C ARG A 502 -2.36 -3.36 34.45
N ILE A 503 -1.68 -2.21 34.47
CA ILE A 503 -2.31 -0.93 34.82
C ILE A 503 -3.25 -0.47 33.69
N PRO A 504 -4.23 0.40 33.98
CA PRO A 504 -5.05 1.02 32.95
C PRO A 504 -4.20 1.76 31.91
N ASP A 505 -4.55 1.62 30.63
CA ASP A 505 -3.88 2.24 29.50
C ASP A 505 -2.38 1.89 29.39
N TYR A 506 -2.04 0.65 29.78
CA TYR A 506 -0.66 0.17 29.83
C TYR A 506 0.05 0.31 28.49
N TYR A 507 -0.58 -0.09 27.38
CA TYR A 507 0.08 -0.12 26.08
C TYR A 507 0.39 1.27 25.55
N ASN A 508 -0.52 2.23 25.74
CA ASN A 508 -0.28 3.61 25.36
C ASN A 508 0.90 4.19 26.16
N LYS A 509 0.93 3.97 27.48
CA LYS A 509 2.07 4.38 28.34
C LYS A 509 3.38 3.70 27.95
N TRP A 510 3.32 2.43 27.60
CA TRP A 510 4.48 1.65 27.21
C TRP A 510 5.06 2.10 25.87
N ALA A 511 4.19 2.39 24.90
CA ALA A 511 4.60 2.96 23.62
C ALA A 511 5.00 4.44 23.73
N ALA A 512 4.61 5.14 24.79
CA ALA A 512 5.06 6.50 25.04
C ALA A 512 6.49 6.57 25.63
N LEU A 513 7.05 5.44 26.08
CA LEU A 513 8.38 5.41 26.71
C LEU A 513 9.45 6.00 25.78
N PRO A 514 10.33 6.88 26.30
CA PRO A 514 11.42 7.45 25.52
C PRO A 514 12.37 6.37 25.00
N THR A 515 12.86 6.54 23.78
CA THR A 515 13.90 5.70 23.19
C THR A 515 15.27 6.37 23.32
N LYS A 516 16.34 5.67 22.93
CA LYS A 516 17.70 6.26 22.87
C LYS A 516 17.80 7.45 21.90
N LYS A 517 16.84 7.58 20.97
CA LYS A 517 16.77 8.69 19.99
C LYS A 517 15.98 9.89 20.50
N THR A 518 15.21 9.73 21.59
CA THR A 518 14.31 10.79 22.08
C THR A 518 15.10 12.01 22.55
N VAL A 519 14.80 13.15 21.91
CA VAL A 519 15.34 14.46 22.26
C VAL A 519 14.44 15.08 23.33
N GLY A 520 15.03 15.41 24.48
CA GLY A 520 14.32 16.04 25.58
C GLY A 520 14.44 17.56 25.49
N GLU A 521 13.31 18.23 25.31
CA GLU A 521 13.20 19.68 25.44
C GLU A 521 12.06 19.99 26.44
N PRO A 522 12.33 20.28 27.72
CA PRO A 522 13.61 20.75 28.27
C PRO A 522 14.41 19.74 29.14
N TYR A 523 13.91 18.54 29.41
CA TYR A 523 14.53 17.66 30.43
C TYR A 523 15.05 16.32 29.90
N TYR A 524 16.04 15.77 30.58
CA TYR A 524 16.59 14.42 30.38
C TYR A 524 16.51 13.60 31.65
N ALA A 525 16.44 12.28 31.53
CA ALA A 525 16.46 11.37 32.67
C ALA A 525 17.34 10.15 32.40
N LEU A 526 17.73 9.48 33.48
CA LEU A 526 18.38 8.17 33.42
C LEU A 526 17.31 7.10 33.60
N MET A 527 17.08 6.31 32.55
CA MET A 527 16.12 5.21 32.55
C MET A 527 16.81 3.88 32.28
N GLU A 528 16.25 2.80 32.81
CA GLU A 528 16.77 1.45 32.60
C GLU A 528 16.31 0.88 31.26
N PHE A 529 17.24 0.19 30.60
CA PHE A 529 17.06 -0.49 29.34
C PHE A 529 17.40 -1.97 29.50
N ASP A 530 16.56 -2.80 28.90
CA ASP A 530 16.86 -4.20 28.64
C ASP A 530 17.11 -4.35 27.13
N ASN A 531 18.38 -4.50 26.77
CA ASN A 531 18.88 -4.37 25.39
C ASN A 531 18.54 -2.99 24.77
N GLU A 532 17.67 -2.96 23.76
CA GLU A 532 17.21 -1.73 23.09
C GLU A 532 15.90 -1.17 23.69
N ASN A 533 15.28 -1.88 24.63
CA ASN A 533 13.96 -1.52 25.13
C ASN A 533 14.02 -0.83 26.49
N ASN A 534 13.44 0.36 26.57
CA ASN A 534 13.22 1.06 27.84
C ASN A 534 12.22 0.27 28.69
N THR A 535 12.59 0.01 29.96
CA THR A 535 11.75 -0.72 30.92
C THR A 535 10.74 0.18 31.63
N GLY A 536 10.88 1.51 31.49
CA GLY A 536 10.09 2.49 32.22
C GLY A 536 10.62 2.79 33.62
N ALA A 537 11.63 2.06 34.10
CA ALA A 537 12.23 2.31 35.42
C ALA A 537 13.23 3.46 35.36
N PHE A 538 13.16 4.35 36.36
CA PHE A 538 14.08 5.47 36.52
C PHE A 538 15.19 5.15 37.50
N LYS A 539 16.34 5.81 37.31
CA LYS A 539 17.25 5.98 38.43
C LYS A 539 16.64 6.94 39.45
N ALA A 540 16.25 6.39 40.61
CA ALA A 540 15.69 7.16 41.71
C ALA A 540 16.73 7.44 42.82
N ILE A 541 16.57 8.55 43.52
CA ILE A 541 17.34 8.89 44.75
C ILE A 541 16.85 7.99 45.91
N ASN A 542 15.53 7.80 45.98
CA ASN A 542 14.82 6.97 46.95
C ASN A 542 13.51 6.45 46.32
N GLU A 543 12.71 5.71 47.08
CA GLU A 543 11.46 5.08 46.57
C GLU A 543 10.45 6.05 45.94
N LYS A 544 10.53 7.36 46.23
CA LYS A 544 9.55 8.35 45.78
C LYS A 544 10.13 9.53 45.01
N THR A 545 11.43 9.55 44.71
CA THR A 545 12.08 10.74 44.13
C THR A 545 12.95 10.37 42.94
N ILE A 546 12.60 10.90 41.76
CA ILE A 546 13.37 10.75 40.51
C ILE A 546 14.11 12.05 40.15
N ILE A 547 15.19 11.93 39.38
CA ILE A 547 16.02 13.07 38.95
C ILE A 547 15.78 13.34 37.47
N PHE A 548 15.39 14.57 37.16
CA PHE A 548 15.44 15.13 35.81
C PHE A 548 16.64 16.09 35.71
N PHE A 549 17.28 16.11 34.55
CA PHE A 549 18.42 16.96 34.25
C PHE A 549 18.03 17.99 33.21
N TYR A 550 18.40 19.25 33.44
CA TYR A 550 18.13 20.34 32.49
C TYR A 550 18.93 20.20 31.19
N ASN A 551 20.07 19.51 31.22
CA ASN A 551 20.90 19.30 30.03
C ASN A 551 21.40 17.84 29.94
N LYS A 552 21.60 17.37 28.70
CA LYS A 552 22.06 16.00 28.42
C LYS A 552 23.46 15.72 28.96
N SER A 553 24.33 16.73 28.97
CA SER A 553 25.71 16.60 29.46
C SER A 553 25.79 16.23 30.93
N ASP A 554 24.92 16.80 31.77
CA ASP A 554 24.89 16.55 33.20
C ASP A 554 24.33 15.18 33.51
N ALA A 555 23.29 14.74 32.79
CA ALA A 555 22.81 13.37 32.87
C ALA A 555 23.92 12.35 32.51
N LEU A 556 24.70 12.62 31.45
CA LEU A 556 25.84 11.78 31.05
C LEU A 556 26.97 11.80 32.08
N ASN A 557 27.29 12.96 32.66
CA ASN A 557 28.30 13.07 33.72
C ASN A 557 27.85 12.30 34.97
N HIS A 558 26.57 12.38 35.32
CA HIS A 558 25.99 11.64 36.43
C HIS A 558 26.06 10.13 36.18
N LYS A 559 25.69 9.64 34.98
CA LYS A 559 25.87 8.23 34.57
C LYS A 559 27.32 7.78 34.74
N LYS A 560 28.29 8.57 34.27
CA LYS A 560 29.74 8.29 34.41
C LYS A 560 30.20 8.22 35.87
N SER A 561 29.62 9.04 36.76
CA SER A 561 29.94 8.99 38.19
C SER A 561 29.42 7.71 38.87
N LEU A 562 28.26 7.21 38.42
CA LEU A 562 27.65 5.97 38.92
C LEU A 562 28.43 4.72 38.49
N LEU A 563 28.95 4.72 37.25
CA LEU A 563 29.81 3.67 36.67
C LEU A 563 31.05 3.38 37.54
N LYS A 564 31.56 4.37 38.27
CA LYS A 564 32.74 4.19 39.14
C LYS A 564 32.45 3.41 40.43
N ASN A 565 31.18 3.28 40.82
CA ASN A 565 30.80 2.83 42.16
C ASN A 565 29.97 1.52 42.22
N LYS A 566 29.35 1.03 41.13
CA LYS A 566 28.55 -0.23 41.11
C LYS A 566 28.42 -0.87 39.72
N SER A 567 28.21 -2.20 39.68
CA SER A 567 27.96 -3.04 38.49
C SER A 567 26.57 -2.90 37.83
N MET A 568 25.71 -1.98 38.29
CA MET A 568 24.35 -1.76 37.76
C MET A 568 24.29 -0.71 36.62
N SER A 569 25.42 -0.14 36.23
CA SER A 569 25.47 1.01 35.32
C SER A 569 25.22 0.70 33.85
N ASP A 570 25.43 -0.55 33.43
CA ASP A 570 25.44 -0.91 32.00
C ASP A 570 24.03 -0.92 31.39
N LYS A 571 22.99 -0.91 32.23
CA LYS A 571 21.59 -0.89 31.82
C LYS A 571 20.97 0.51 31.80
N LEU A 572 21.63 1.54 32.32
CA LEU A 572 21.05 2.88 32.40
C LEU A 572 21.39 3.70 31.16
N GLU A 573 20.40 4.29 30.49
CA GLU A 573 20.61 5.23 29.38
C GLU A 573 20.03 6.61 29.66
N VAL A 574 20.69 7.62 29.08
CA VAL A 574 20.21 9.00 29.12
C VAL A 574 19.21 9.18 27.99
N VAL A 575 17.97 9.50 28.34
CA VAL A 575 16.88 9.73 27.39
C VAL A 575 16.22 11.09 27.62
N GLY A 576 15.65 11.65 26.57
CA GLY A 576 14.83 12.86 26.66
C GLY A 576 13.47 12.61 27.29
N ILE A 577 12.98 13.57 28.06
CA ILE A 577 11.59 13.63 28.52
C ILE A 577 10.84 14.56 27.58
N ASP A 578 10.13 13.97 26.62
CA ASP A 578 9.34 14.71 25.65
C ASP A 578 7.89 14.87 26.13
N ARG A 579 7.14 15.72 25.41
CA ARG A 579 5.75 16.03 25.74
C ARG A 579 4.85 14.79 25.63
N HIS A 580 5.11 13.92 24.65
CA HIS A 580 4.32 12.71 24.45
C HIS A 580 4.43 11.76 25.65
N TYR A 581 5.67 11.43 26.07
CA TYR A 581 5.90 10.62 27.26
C TYR A 581 5.26 11.25 28.51
N TRP A 582 5.52 12.54 28.73
CA TRP A 582 5.02 13.25 29.91
C TRP A 582 3.49 13.19 30.02
N ASN A 583 2.78 13.43 28.92
CA ASN A 583 1.32 13.40 28.90
C ASN A 583 0.75 11.99 29.19
N ALA A 584 1.46 10.93 28.81
CA ALA A 584 1.05 9.55 29.09
C ALA A 584 1.22 9.16 30.57
N VAL A 585 2.26 9.67 31.26
CA VAL A 585 2.61 9.21 32.62
C VAL A 585 2.27 10.17 33.75
N LYS A 586 2.05 11.46 33.49
CA LYS A 586 1.89 12.48 34.54
C LYS A 586 0.80 12.17 35.57
N LYS A 587 -0.34 11.64 35.11
CA LYS A 587 -1.44 11.25 36.00
C LYS A 587 -1.02 10.13 36.94
N HIS A 588 -0.30 9.14 36.42
CA HIS A 588 0.22 8.05 37.22
C HIS A 588 1.25 8.54 38.27
N PHE A 589 2.14 9.46 37.89
CA PHE A 589 3.09 10.06 38.84
C PHE A 589 2.40 10.85 39.96
N LEU A 590 1.30 11.54 39.64
CA LEU A 590 0.46 12.21 40.64
C LEU A 590 -0.21 11.20 41.58
N ASP A 591 -0.77 10.12 41.04
CA ASP A 591 -1.50 9.10 41.79
C ASP A 591 -0.61 8.37 42.82
N ILE A 592 0.67 8.14 42.47
CA ILE A 592 1.64 7.49 43.37
C ILE A 592 2.43 8.48 44.24
N HIS A 593 2.12 9.78 44.16
CA HIS A 593 2.79 10.86 44.89
C HIS A 593 4.30 10.90 44.67
N LEU A 594 4.72 10.85 43.41
CA LEU A 594 6.12 10.86 43.02
C LEU A 594 6.69 12.29 43.00
N ASN A 595 7.86 12.48 43.58
CA ASN A 595 8.58 13.75 43.63
C ASN A 595 9.62 13.82 42.50
N ILE A 596 9.73 14.98 41.84
CA ILE A 596 10.71 15.20 40.77
C ILE A 596 11.71 16.27 41.22
N PHE A 597 12.98 15.87 41.27
CA PHE A 597 14.11 16.76 41.52
C PHE A 597 14.73 17.17 40.19
N ILE A 598 14.82 18.48 39.93
CA ILE A 598 15.45 19.00 38.73
C ILE A 598 16.87 19.43 39.05
N CYS A 599 17.83 18.77 38.41
CA CYS A 599 19.24 19.10 38.46
C CYS A 599 19.57 20.11 37.35
N TYR A 600 20.01 21.30 37.78
CA TYR A 600 20.45 22.38 36.87
C TYR A 600 21.96 22.33 36.59
N ASP A 601 22.74 21.91 37.59
CA ASP A 601 24.19 21.70 37.46
C ASP A 601 24.62 20.53 38.35
N ALA A 602 24.99 19.42 37.71
CA ALA A 602 25.45 18.22 38.40
C ALA A 602 26.83 18.37 39.05
N ARG A 603 27.68 19.31 38.60
CA ARG A 603 29.02 19.55 39.18
C ARG A 603 28.95 20.50 40.37
N GLY A 604 28.11 21.51 40.28
CA GLY A 604 27.84 22.46 41.36
C GLY A 604 26.87 21.95 42.44
N ASN A 605 26.28 20.76 42.25
CA ASN A 605 25.20 20.21 43.09
C ASN A 605 23.99 21.17 43.21
N ILE A 606 23.62 21.83 42.11
CA ILE A 606 22.51 22.79 42.07
C ILE A 606 21.27 22.08 41.52
N GLY A 607 20.18 22.10 42.29
CA GLY A 607 18.89 21.61 41.85
C GLY A 607 17.77 21.97 42.81
N GLU A 608 16.53 21.78 42.36
CA GLU A 608 15.35 22.06 43.16
C GLU A 608 14.32 20.92 43.08
N LEU A 609 13.59 20.70 44.17
CA LEU A 609 12.41 19.86 44.14
C LEU A 609 11.25 20.66 43.55
N ILE A 610 10.64 20.15 42.48
CA ILE A 610 9.55 20.82 41.78
C ILE A 610 8.24 20.09 42.01
N ASP A 611 7.17 20.86 42.21
CA ASP A 611 5.80 20.37 42.20
C ASP A 611 5.41 19.91 40.79
N LEU A 612 4.73 18.75 40.70
CA LEU A 612 4.34 18.15 39.43
C LEU A 612 3.44 19.06 38.57
N LYS A 613 2.58 19.90 39.16
CA LYS A 613 1.76 20.85 38.39
C LYS A 613 2.61 21.99 37.81
N LYS A 614 3.61 22.46 38.56
CA LYS A 614 4.57 23.45 38.06
C LYS A 614 5.40 22.86 36.91
N LEU A 615 5.81 21.59 37.02
CA LEU A 615 6.53 20.87 35.96
C LEU A 615 5.70 20.68 34.69
N ASP A 616 4.43 20.33 34.84
CA ASP A 616 3.51 20.17 33.70
C ASP A 616 3.40 21.46 32.87
N GLY A 617 3.37 22.61 33.55
CA GLY A 617 3.44 23.92 32.89
C GLY A 617 4.72 24.12 32.09
N PHE A 618 5.88 23.71 32.59
CA PHE A 618 7.15 23.84 31.85
C PHE A 618 7.23 22.92 30.63
N ILE A 619 6.77 21.67 30.74
CA ILE A 619 6.85 20.70 29.63
C ILE A 619 5.80 20.98 28.55
N ASN A 620 4.64 21.54 28.91
CA ASN A 620 3.58 21.85 27.94
C ASN A 620 3.60 23.29 27.40
N ASN A 621 4.27 24.25 28.06
CA ASN A 621 4.37 25.65 27.59
C ASN A 621 5.68 25.97 26.84
N THR A 622 6.60 25.01 26.66
CA THR A 622 7.71 25.14 25.73
C THR A 622 7.15 25.14 24.29
N HIS A 623 6.77 26.32 23.83
CA HIS A 623 6.45 26.56 22.42
C HIS A 623 7.70 26.30 21.56
N ARG A 624 7.52 25.52 20.49
CA ARG A 624 8.42 25.57 19.32
C ARG A 624 8.61 27.04 18.94
N VAL A 625 9.85 27.53 19.00
CA VAL A 625 10.33 28.66 18.19
C VAL A 625 10.81 28.08 16.86
#